data_AF-A0A450T468-F1
#
_entry.id   AF-A0A450T468-F1
#
_cell.length_a   1.000
_cell.length_b   1.000
_cell.length_c   1.000
_cell.angle_alpha   90.00
_cell.angle_beta   90.00
_cell.angle_gamma   90.00
#
_symmetry.space_group_name_H-M   'P 1'
#
loop_
_entity.id
_entity.type
_entity.pdbx_description
1 polymer ?
#
loop_
_entity_poly.entity_id
_entity_poly.type
_entity_poly.pdbx_seq_one_letter_code
_entity_poly.pdbx_strand_id
1 'polypeptide(L)'
;MNRNPDFTTLSYDATTFPGVGFDQWKAQVEKATGKTLEQLVSKTMEHIDVKSLYTKDDAGFDHLDHVAGIPPYFRGPYPSMYVTRPWTVRKSSRILHRLGKQRLLPAQPRRRSNGALHRLRLGHPPWL
;
A
#
# COMPACT_ATOMS: atom_id res chain seq x y z
N MET A 1 24.44 39.83 13.01
CA MET A 1 24.80 39.44 11.63
C MET A 1 23.86 38.34 11.20
N ASN A 2 22.90 38.64 10.32
CA ASN A 2 21.85 37.70 9.96
C ASN A 2 22.37 36.75 8.87
N ARG A 3 22.70 35.51 9.26
CA ARG A 3 23.30 34.50 8.40
C ARG A 3 22.17 33.63 7.83
N ASN A 4 21.37 34.19 6.94
CA ASN A 4 20.34 33.42 6.21
C ASN A 4 21.04 32.61 5.11
N PRO A 5 21.09 31.28 5.20
CA PRO A 5 21.68 30.46 4.14
C PRO A 5 20.82 30.51 2.87
N ASP A 6 21.46 30.60 1.71
CA ASP A 6 20.81 30.51 0.40
C ASP A 6 20.73 29.04 -0.03
N PHE A 7 19.54 28.47 0.03
CA PHE A 7 19.29 27.06 -0.28
C PHE A 7 19.27 26.76 -1.78
N THR A 8 19.31 27.76 -2.67
CA THR A 8 19.36 27.53 -4.12
C THR A 8 20.74 27.05 -4.58
N THR A 9 21.78 27.29 -3.77
CA THR A 9 23.18 26.94 -4.08
C THR A 9 23.68 25.70 -3.33
N LEU A 10 22.87 25.13 -2.44
CA LEU A 10 23.24 23.95 -1.66
C LEU A 10 22.93 22.66 -2.43
N SER A 11 23.96 21.84 -2.66
CA SER A 11 23.80 20.50 -3.22
C SER A 11 23.43 19.50 -2.14
N TYR A 12 22.40 18.69 -2.40
CA TYR A 12 21.98 17.62 -1.49
C TYR A 12 23.09 16.55 -1.33
N ASP A 13 23.73 16.17 -2.44
CA ASP A 13 24.73 15.10 -2.48
C ASP A 13 26.06 15.50 -1.81
N ALA A 14 26.29 16.80 -1.59
CA ALA A 14 27.49 17.30 -0.91
C ALA A 14 27.45 17.08 0.62
N THR A 15 26.31 16.66 1.17
CA THR A 15 26.14 16.44 2.60
C THR A 15 26.52 15.00 2.97
N THR A 16 27.69 14.81 3.57
CA THR A 16 28.08 13.52 4.14
C THR A 16 27.71 13.47 5.62
N PHE A 17 26.86 12.52 5.99
CA PHE A 17 26.59 12.20 7.39
C PHE A 17 27.50 11.05 7.83
N PRO A 18 28.13 11.12 9.02
CA PRO A 18 28.85 9.97 9.55
C PRO A 18 27.87 8.81 9.71
N GLY A 19 28.24 7.62 9.22
CA GLY A 19 27.46 6.41 9.43
C GLY A 19 27.43 6.09 10.92
N VAL A 20 26.28 6.31 11.57
CA VAL A 20 26.08 5.92 12.96
C VAL A 20 25.99 4.39 13.00
N GLY A 21 26.96 3.76 13.65
CA GLY A 21 26.99 2.31 13.83
C GLY A 21 25.88 1.82 14.76
N PHE A 22 25.51 0.54 14.64
CA PHE A 22 24.48 -0.09 15.46
C PHE A 22 24.75 0.06 16.97
N ASP A 23 26.01 -0.05 17.39
CA ASP A 23 26.40 0.08 18.81
C ASP A 23 26.18 1.49 19.35
N GLN A 24 26.49 2.51 18.54
CA GLN A 24 26.28 3.91 18.92
C GLN A 24 24.79 4.21 19.03
N TRP A 25 23.97 3.68 18.11
CA TRP A 25 22.53 3.77 18.18
C TRP A 25 21.97 3.05 19.42
N LYS A 26 22.42 1.82 19.69
CA LYS A 26 22.03 1.03 20.87
C LYS A 26 22.28 1.81 22.16
N ALA A 27 23.49 2.36 22.33
CA ALA A 27 23.86 3.13 23.51
C ALA A 27 22.97 4.37 23.70
N GLN A 28 22.59 5.04 22.60
CA GLN A 28 21.68 6.19 22.66
C GLN A 28 20.26 5.79 23.07
N VAL A 29 19.75 4.67 22.55
CA VAL A 29 18.42 4.15 22.90
C VAL A 29 18.38 3.73 24.37
N GLU A 30 19.36 2.97 24.84
CA GLU A 30 19.42 2.54 26.24
C GLU A 30 19.52 3.74 27.19
N LYS A 31 20.30 4.76 26.81
CA LYS A 31 20.40 6.03 27.56
C LYS A 31 19.08 6.81 27.57
N ALA A 32 18.37 6.86 26.45
CA ALA A 32 17.13 7.63 26.32
C ALA A 32 15.94 6.95 27.01
N THR A 33 15.88 5.63 26.97
CA THR A 33 14.73 4.85 27.47
C THR A 33 14.94 4.30 28.88
N GLY A 34 16.21 4.20 29.35
CA GLY A 34 16.56 3.59 30.63
C GLY A 34 16.33 2.07 30.69
N LYS A 35 16.13 1.42 29.55
CA LYS A 35 15.83 -0.01 29.39
C LYS A 35 16.83 -0.63 28.41
N THR A 36 17.13 -1.91 28.59
CA THR A 36 17.96 -2.65 27.62
C THR A 36 17.16 -2.95 26.35
N LEU A 37 17.85 -3.22 25.24
CA LEU A 37 17.21 -3.60 23.97
C LEU A 37 16.28 -4.83 24.11
N GLU A 38 16.66 -5.81 24.94
CA GLU A 38 15.84 -7.01 25.17
C GLU A 38 14.49 -6.66 25.82
N GLN A 39 14.49 -5.68 26.73
CA GLN A 39 13.27 -5.21 27.38
C GLN A 39 12.36 -4.39 26.46
N LEU A 40 12.88 -3.95 25.32
CA LEU A 40 12.13 -3.21 24.29
C LEU A 40 11.52 -4.12 23.23
N VAL A 41 11.79 -5.43 23.28
CA VAL A 41 11.17 -6.42 22.38
C VAL A 41 9.68 -6.53 22.69
N SER A 42 8.85 -6.40 21.67
CA SER A 42 7.40 -6.52 21.79
C SER A 42 6.93 -7.89 21.30
N LYS A 43 6.19 -8.62 22.13
CA LYS A 43 5.65 -9.92 21.78
C LYS A 43 4.23 -9.80 21.22
N THR A 44 4.01 -10.32 20.01
CA THR A 44 2.70 -10.31 19.38
C THR A 44 1.84 -11.50 19.82
N MET A 45 0.54 -11.47 19.49
CA MET A 45 -0.40 -12.57 19.79
C MET A 45 -0.06 -13.85 19.02
N GLU A 46 0.69 -13.74 17.94
CA GLU A 46 1.21 -14.84 17.13
C GLU A 46 2.48 -15.47 17.73
N HIS A 47 2.88 -15.06 18.95
CA HIS A 47 4.11 -15.48 19.63
C HIS A 47 5.40 -15.09 18.88
N ILE A 48 5.37 -13.97 18.15
CA ILE A 48 6.53 -13.44 17.43
C ILE A 48 7.14 -12.30 18.24
N ASP A 49 8.44 -12.36 18.45
CA ASP A 49 9.22 -11.33 19.13
C ASP A 49 9.68 -10.26 18.12
N VAL A 50 9.16 -9.04 18.26
CA VAL A 50 9.43 -7.90 17.37
C VAL A 50 10.53 -7.03 17.96
N LYS A 51 11.66 -6.95 17.25
CA LYS A 51 12.80 -6.09 17.60
C LYS A 51 12.46 -4.61 17.34
N SER A 52 13.06 -3.69 18.10
CA SER A 52 12.85 -2.25 17.91
C SER A 52 13.50 -1.68 16.65
N LEU A 53 14.52 -2.36 16.11
CA LEU A 53 15.18 -2.01 14.86
C LEU A 53 15.58 -3.30 14.13
N TYR A 54 15.32 -3.33 12.82
CA TYR A 54 15.81 -4.35 11.90
C TYR A 54 16.79 -3.71 10.93
N THR A 55 17.90 -4.39 10.67
CA THR A 55 18.99 -3.92 9.82
C THR A 55 19.21 -4.85 8.63
N LYS A 56 20.18 -4.54 7.77
CA LYS A 56 20.57 -5.43 6.66
C LYS A 56 21.05 -6.80 7.16
N ASP A 57 21.62 -6.86 8.37
CA ASP A 57 22.11 -8.12 8.95
C ASP A 57 20.96 -9.07 9.34
N ASP A 58 19.75 -8.53 9.52
CA ASP A 58 18.52 -9.30 9.74
C ASP A 58 17.90 -9.79 8.41
N ALA A 59 18.42 -9.35 7.26
CA ALA A 59 18.00 -9.82 5.95
C ALA A 59 18.90 -10.98 5.50
N GLY A 60 18.31 -12.15 5.24
CA GLY A 60 19.06 -13.35 4.86
C GLY A 60 18.15 -14.43 4.30
N PHE A 61 17.17 -14.03 3.50
CA PHE A 61 16.15 -14.94 3.00
C PHE A 61 16.35 -15.22 1.51
N ASP A 62 16.17 -16.48 1.10
CA ASP A 62 16.31 -16.91 -0.30
C ASP A 62 15.31 -16.23 -1.26
N HIS A 63 14.27 -15.60 -0.73
CA HIS A 63 13.18 -15.05 -1.51
C HIS A 63 13.30 -13.55 -1.85
N LEU A 64 14.43 -12.91 -1.51
CA LEU A 64 14.60 -11.47 -1.73
C LEU A 64 14.59 -11.09 -3.21
N ASP A 65 15.21 -11.91 -4.07
CA ASP A 65 15.35 -11.65 -5.52
C ASP A 65 14.19 -12.19 -6.37
N HIS A 66 13.11 -12.67 -5.74
CA HIS A 66 11.94 -13.15 -6.47
C HIS A 66 11.13 -12.01 -7.08
N VAL A 67 10.47 -12.30 -8.21
CA VAL A 67 9.60 -11.36 -8.95
C VAL A 67 8.13 -11.73 -8.82
N ALA A 68 7.24 -10.76 -9.07
CA ALA A 68 5.80 -10.98 -9.06
C ALA A 68 5.35 -11.81 -10.28
N GLY A 69 4.29 -12.60 -10.12
CA GLY A 69 3.70 -13.39 -11.20
C GLY A 69 4.42 -14.69 -11.55
N ILE A 70 5.48 -15.06 -10.82
CA ILE A 70 6.18 -16.33 -10.97
C ILE A 70 6.11 -17.11 -9.63
N PRO A 71 5.84 -18.43 -9.65
CA PRO A 71 5.87 -19.25 -8.44
C PRO A 71 7.18 -19.08 -7.65
N PRO A 72 7.12 -19.06 -6.32
CA PRO A 72 5.98 -19.29 -5.41
C PRO A 72 5.17 -18.01 -5.06
N TYR A 73 5.23 -16.95 -5.89
CA TYR A 73 4.38 -15.76 -5.79
C TYR A 73 4.55 -14.89 -4.53
N PHE A 74 5.73 -14.87 -3.91
CA PHE A 74 6.00 -14.03 -2.72
C PHE A 74 5.73 -12.53 -2.93
N ARG A 75 5.96 -12.02 -4.15
CA ARG A 75 5.69 -10.63 -4.53
C ARG A 75 4.29 -10.41 -5.11
N GLY A 76 3.46 -11.45 -5.11
CA GLY A 76 2.09 -11.45 -5.60
C GLY A 76 1.89 -12.26 -6.89
N PRO A 77 0.64 -12.63 -7.20
CA PRO A 77 0.32 -13.59 -8.26
C PRO A 77 0.31 -13.00 -9.68
N TYR A 78 0.33 -11.67 -9.83
CA TYR A 78 0.26 -11.02 -11.14
C TYR A 78 1.51 -10.18 -11.39
N PRO A 79 2.16 -10.25 -12.58
CA PRO A 79 3.42 -9.55 -12.86
C PRO A 79 3.37 -8.03 -12.63
N SER A 80 2.26 -7.39 -13.00
CA SER A 80 2.08 -5.93 -12.84
C SER A 80 1.37 -5.52 -11.55
N MET A 81 0.95 -6.47 -10.71
CA MET A 81 0.13 -6.26 -9.50
C MET A 81 -0.91 -5.14 -9.68
N TYR A 82 -0.79 -4.05 -8.93
CA TYR A 82 -1.74 -2.93 -8.91
C TYR A 82 -1.37 -1.77 -9.84
N VAL A 83 -0.32 -1.90 -10.67
CA VAL A 83 0.10 -0.83 -11.59
C VAL A 83 -1.02 -0.47 -12.57
N THR A 84 -1.72 -1.47 -13.11
CA THR A 84 -2.80 -1.28 -14.10
C THR A 84 -4.19 -1.56 -13.56
N ARG A 85 -4.32 -2.46 -12.58
CA ARG A 85 -5.60 -2.90 -12.02
C ARG A 85 -5.52 -2.87 -10.50
N PRO A 86 -6.10 -1.85 -9.81
CA PRO A 86 -6.08 -1.78 -8.35
C PRO A 86 -6.90 -2.92 -7.73
N TRP A 87 -6.72 -3.15 -6.42
CA TRP A 87 -7.51 -4.15 -5.71
C TRP A 87 -9.00 -3.80 -5.77
N THR A 88 -9.84 -4.83 -5.88
CA THR A 88 -11.29 -4.64 -5.87
C THR A 88 -11.73 -4.18 -4.47
N VAL A 89 -12.33 -3.00 -4.37
CA VAL A 89 -13.02 -2.57 -3.15
C VAL A 89 -14.27 -3.44 -2.98
N ARG A 90 -14.27 -4.33 -2.00
CA ARG A 90 -15.42 -5.21 -1.70
C ARG A 90 -16.11 -4.74 -0.43
N LYS A 91 -17.38 -4.38 -0.53
CA LYS A 91 -18.24 -4.19 0.64
C LYS A 91 -18.79 -5.55 1.05
N SER A 92 -18.41 -6.04 2.22
CA SER A 92 -19.10 -7.17 2.84
C SER A 92 -20.51 -6.73 3.19
N SER A 93 -21.47 -7.04 2.31
CA SER A 93 -22.88 -6.73 2.50
C SER A 93 -23.50 -7.76 3.43
N ARG A 94 -23.34 -7.57 4.75
CA ARG A 94 -24.24 -8.18 5.72
C ARG A 94 -25.44 -7.24 5.89
N ILE A 95 -26.31 -7.20 4.88
CA ILE A 95 -27.63 -6.60 5.02
C ILE A 95 -28.57 -7.75 5.35
N LEU A 96 -29.13 -7.67 6.56
CA LEU A 96 -30.17 -8.56 7.08
C LEU A 96 -31.23 -8.81 6.01
N HIS A 97 -31.69 -10.06 5.94
CA HIS A 97 -32.79 -10.57 5.13
C HIS A 97 -34.15 -9.95 5.55
N ARG A 98 -34.25 -8.61 5.61
CA ARG A 98 -35.47 -7.90 6.03
C ARG A 98 -35.63 -6.47 5.52
N LEU A 99 -34.94 -6.08 4.46
CA LEU A 99 -35.32 -4.89 3.71
C LEU A 99 -35.31 -5.26 2.23
N GLY A 100 -36.53 -5.28 1.67
CA GLY A 100 -36.78 -5.64 0.28
C GLY A 100 -35.88 -4.86 -0.67
N LYS A 101 -35.38 -5.59 -1.67
CA LYS A 101 -34.73 -5.12 -2.90
C LYS A 101 -34.63 -3.59 -3.05
N GLN A 102 -33.66 -2.97 -2.39
CA GLN A 102 -33.26 -1.61 -2.74
C GLN A 102 -31.74 -1.49 -2.82
N ARG A 103 -31.29 -1.42 -4.09
CA ARG A 103 -30.16 -0.64 -4.58
C ARG A 103 -28.74 -1.16 -4.28
N LEU A 104 -28.31 -2.09 -5.13
CA LEU A 104 -26.96 -2.02 -5.73
C LEU A 104 -27.15 -1.69 -7.21
N LEU A 105 -27.32 -0.41 -7.53
CA LEU A 105 -27.19 0.07 -8.91
C LEU A 105 -25.71 0.34 -9.16
N PRO A 106 -25.11 -0.15 -10.27
CA PRO A 106 -23.77 0.26 -10.63
C PRO A 106 -23.77 1.76 -10.94
N ALA A 107 -22.79 2.49 -10.43
CA ALA A 107 -22.52 3.86 -10.84
C ALA A 107 -22.05 3.85 -12.30
N GLN A 108 -23.00 3.84 -13.24
CA GLN A 108 -22.71 4.02 -14.66
C GLN A 108 -22.32 5.50 -14.86
N PRO A 109 -21.18 5.79 -15.51
CA PRO A 109 -20.85 7.17 -15.87
C PRO A 109 -21.91 7.68 -16.84
N ARG A 110 -22.57 8.78 -16.49
CA ARG A 110 -23.60 9.41 -17.33
C ARG A 110 -22.96 9.86 -18.66
N ARG A 111 -23.14 9.07 -19.72
CA ARG A 111 -22.91 9.52 -21.09
C ARG A 111 -23.97 10.57 -21.43
N ARG A 112 -23.57 11.83 -21.56
CA ARG A 112 -24.46 12.93 -21.97
C ARG A 112 -24.65 12.82 -23.50
N SER A 113 -25.73 12.21 -23.96
CA SER A 113 -26.11 12.23 -25.38
C SER A 113 -26.94 13.48 -25.67
N ASN A 114 -26.39 14.40 -26.48
CA ASN A 114 -27.16 15.47 -27.13
C ASN A 114 -28.17 14.85 -28.11
N GLY A 115 -29.32 15.51 -28.22
CA GLY A 115 -30.55 14.94 -28.76
C GLY A 115 -30.58 14.68 -30.25
N ALA A 116 -31.50 13.79 -30.63
CA ALA A 116 -32.27 13.84 -31.86
C ALA A 116 -33.53 12.99 -31.66
N LEU A 117 -34.68 13.65 -31.60
CA LEU A 117 -36.00 13.04 -31.68
C LEU A 117 -36.17 12.44 -33.08
N HIS A 118 -36.13 11.12 -33.21
CA HIS A 118 -36.72 10.45 -34.37
C HIS A 118 -37.63 9.30 -33.91
N ARG A 119 -38.92 9.58 -34.06
CA ARG A 119 -40.05 8.66 -34.02
C ARG A 119 -39.94 7.72 -35.22
N LEU A 120 -39.81 6.41 -35.02
CA LEU A 120 -40.03 5.42 -36.08
C LEU A 120 -40.55 4.08 -35.51
N ARG A 121 -41.79 3.81 -35.94
CA ARG A 121 -42.58 2.56 -36.08
C ARG A 121 -42.15 1.32 -35.31
N LEU A 122 -43.13 0.80 -34.55
CA LEU A 122 -43.24 -0.58 -34.09
C LEU A 122 -43.11 -1.55 -35.27
N GLY A 123 -42.03 -2.32 -35.29
CA GLY A 123 -41.87 -3.51 -36.12
C GLY A 123 -41.77 -4.73 -35.20
N HIS A 124 -42.64 -5.71 -35.42
CA HIS A 124 -42.61 -7.02 -34.76
C HIS A 124 -41.29 -7.76 -35.05
N PRO A 125 -40.77 -8.58 -34.10
CA PRO A 125 -39.63 -9.44 -34.37
C PRO A 125 -40.04 -10.73 -35.09
N PRO A 126 -39.38 -11.14 -36.19
CA PRO A 126 -39.37 -12.51 -36.65
C PRO A 126 -38.04 -13.16 -36.25
N TRP A 127 -38.11 -14.17 -35.39
CA TRP A 127 -37.13 -15.25 -35.35
C TRP A 127 -37.87 -16.56 -35.60
N LEU A 128 -38.16 -16.77 -36.89
CA LEU A 128 -37.76 -17.96 -37.65
C LEU A 128 -36.92 -17.44 -38.83
#